data_AF-A0A455BQA0-F1
#
_entry.id   AF-A0A455BQA0-F1
#
_cell.length_a   1.000
_cell.length_b   1.000
_cell.length_c   1.000
_cell.angle_alpha   90.00
_cell.angle_beta   90.00
_cell.angle_gamma   90.00
#
_symmetry.space_group_name_H-M   'P 1'
#
loop_
_entity.id
_entity.type
_entity.pdbx_description
1 polymer ?
#
loop_
_entity_poly.entity_id
_entity_poly.type
_entity_poly.pdbx_seq_one_letter_code
_entity_poly.pdbx_strand_id
1 'polypeptide(L)'
;MDPALHLQGECPPAGGCNEKRMLALLPHCGKTFAEKMKKVEVWKWCNLSEFIVYYESFTNCTEVETNMVGCYWPNPLAESFIAGVHRRFFRNCSVHGQHWQDPPDGILILLIAVPTLLTLAMTGVVVWHSKRADRLV
;
A
#
# COMPACT_ATOMS: atom_id res chain seq x y z
N MET A 1 -6.40 28.49 7.89
CA MET A 1 -5.06 28.28 7.31
C MET A 1 -5.00 26.85 6.81
N ASP A 2 -5.29 26.65 5.53
CA ASP A 2 -5.10 25.40 4.79
C ASP A 2 -4.21 25.72 3.59
N PRO A 3 -3.00 25.16 3.46
CA PRO A 3 -2.29 25.20 2.21
C PRO A 3 -2.50 23.89 1.46
N ALA A 4 -3.10 24.04 0.28
CA ALA A 4 -3.39 23.00 -0.68
C ALA A 4 -2.16 22.15 -1.04
N LEU A 5 -2.33 20.83 -0.95
CA LEU A 5 -1.44 19.83 -1.52
C LEU A 5 -1.45 19.97 -3.05
N HIS A 6 -0.34 20.43 -3.61
CA HIS A 6 -0.05 20.42 -5.04
C HIS A 6 -0.11 18.97 -5.56
N LEU A 7 -1.25 18.56 -6.12
CA LEU A 7 -1.30 17.45 -7.09
C LEU A 7 -0.76 17.99 -8.42
N GLN A 8 0.56 18.07 -8.53
CA GLN A 8 1.20 18.31 -9.82
C GLN A 8 1.27 16.98 -10.57
N GLY A 9 0.15 16.63 -11.19
CA GLY A 9 0.15 15.71 -12.30
C GLY A 9 0.57 16.50 -13.54
N GLU A 10 1.88 16.65 -13.76
CA GLU A 10 2.37 17.07 -15.08
C GLU A 10 1.83 16.09 -16.13
N CYS A 11 0.90 16.55 -16.98
CA CYS A 11 0.49 15.80 -18.16
C CYS A 11 1.75 15.52 -19.02
N PRO A 12 1.96 14.29 -19.52
CA PRO A 12 3.09 14.00 -20.38
C PRO A 12 3.03 14.91 -21.62
N PRO A 13 4.20 15.41 -22.10
CA PRO A 13 4.27 16.30 -23.24
C PRO A 13 3.59 15.68 -24.46
N ALA A 14 3.04 16.52 -25.34
CA ALA A 14 2.23 16.15 -26.51
C ALA A 14 3.00 15.42 -27.64
N GLY A 15 3.68 14.34 -27.28
CA GLY A 15 4.23 13.30 -28.14
C GLY A 15 3.89 11.96 -27.49
N GLY A 16 3.34 11.02 -28.25
CA GLY A 16 2.90 9.74 -27.70
C GLY A 16 4.01 8.98 -26.95
N CYS A 17 3.59 8.00 -26.14
CA CYS A 17 4.49 7.13 -25.38
C CYS A 17 5.47 6.36 -26.29
N ASN A 18 6.77 6.52 -26.04
CA ASN A 18 7.82 5.79 -26.76
C ASN A 18 8.31 4.59 -25.95
N GLU A 19 7.58 3.47 -26.02
CA GLU A 19 7.86 2.23 -25.28
C GLU A 19 9.24 1.64 -25.60
N LYS A 20 9.70 1.72 -26.85
CA LYS A 20 11.04 1.22 -27.23
C LYS A 20 12.15 1.99 -26.51
N ARG A 21 11.99 3.31 -26.40
CA ARG A 21 12.93 4.15 -25.66
C ARG A 21 12.82 3.89 -24.16
N MET A 22 11.62 3.69 -23.63
CA MET A 22 11.40 3.27 -22.24
C MET A 22 12.16 1.98 -21.90
N LEU A 23 12.03 0.94 -22.74
CA LEU A 23 12.74 -0.33 -22.59
C LEU A 23 14.27 -0.18 -22.58
N ALA A 24 14.81 0.80 -23.31
CA ALA A 24 16.24 1.06 -23.34
C ALA A 24 16.74 1.79 -22.08
N LEU A 25 15.89 2.60 -21.45
CA LEU A 25 16.23 3.47 -20.31
C LEU A 25 16.07 2.78 -18.96
N LEU A 26 14.95 2.06 -18.75
CA LEU A 26 14.66 1.37 -17.49
C LEU A 26 15.81 0.49 -16.94
N PRO A 27 16.58 -0.26 -17.76
CA PRO A 27 17.69 -1.06 -17.27
C PRO A 27 18.77 -0.26 -16.52
N HIS A 28 18.92 1.05 -16.78
CA HIS A 28 19.83 1.89 -16.02
C HIS A 28 19.41 2.00 -14.54
N CYS A 29 18.13 2.26 -14.27
CA CYS A 29 17.59 2.30 -12.91
C CYS A 29 17.85 0.97 -12.16
N GLY A 30 17.61 -0.16 -12.84
CA GLY A 30 17.84 -1.49 -12.27
C GLY A 30 19.32 -1.79 -11.99
N LYS A 31 20.25 -1.31 -12.83
CA LYS A 31 21.70 -1.42 -12.58
C LYS A 31 22.11 -0.61 -11.35
N THR A 32 21.64 0.63 -11.24
CA THR A 32 21.90 1.49 -10.08
C THR A 32 21.35 0.87 -8.80
N PHE A 33 20.15 0.27 -8.84
CA PHE A 33 19.60 -0.48 -7.73
C PHE A 33 20.48 -1.68 -7.36
N ALA A 34 20.93 -2.47 -8.34
CA ALA A 34 21.80 -3.61 -8.12
C ALA A 34 23.13 -3.22 -7.45
N GLU A 35 23.73 -2.09 -7.84
CA GLU A 35 24.94 -1.57 -7.19
C GLU A 35 24.68 -1.14 -5.75
N LYS A 36 23.54 -0.49 -5.46
CA LYS A 36 23.16 -0.15 -4.09
C LYS A 36 22.91 -1.40 -3.24
N MET A 37 22.28 -2.42 -3.80
CA MET A 37 22.03 -3.70 -3.13
C MET A 37 23.30 -4.46 -2.75
N LYS A 38 24.46 -4.19 -3.36
CA LYS A 38 25.75 -4.76 -2.91
C LYS A 38 26.15 -4.30 -1.50
N LYS A 39 25.61 -3.17 -1.03
CA LYS A 39 25.84 -2.67 0.34
C LYS A 39 24.98 -3.40 1.38
N VAL A 40 23.96 -4.14 0.94
CA VAL A 40 23.05 -4.90 1.80
C VAL A 40 23.45 -6.37 1.74
N GLU A 41 23.74 -6.95 2.91
CA GLU A 41 24.08 -8.35 3.03
C GLU A 41 22.94 -9.25 2.50
N VAL A 42 23.28 -10.35 1.83
CA VAL A 42 22.29 -11.20 1.12
C VAL A 42 21.19 -11.74 2.04
N TRP A 43 21.51 -12.05 3.30
CA TRP A 43 20.54 -12.53 4.29
C TRP A 43 19.56 -11.44 4.77
N LYS A 44 19.87 -10.16 4.52
CA LYS A 44 19.03 -9.00 4.83
C LYS A 44 18.12 -8.59 3.68
N TRP A 45 18.22 -9.22 2.51
CA TRP A 45 17.41 -8.86 1.33
C TRP A 45 15.90 -9.01 1.56
N CYS A 46 15.46 -9.82 2.54
CA CYS A 46 14.04 -9.97 2.87
C CYS A 46 13.54 -9.00 3.95
N ASN A 47 14.40 -8.10 4.45
CA ASN A 47 14.01 -7.06 5.40
C ASN A 47 13.86 -5.73 4.66
N LEU A 48 12.62 -5.29 4.44
CA LEU A 48 12.31 -4.06 3.70
C LEU A 48 13.05 -2.84 4.26
N SER A 49 13.18 -2.74 5.58
CA SER A 49 13.84 -1.61 6.24
C SER A 49 15.31 -1.44 5.86
N GLU A 50 15.99 -2.51 5.43
CA GLU A 50 17.41 -2.49 5.07
C GLU A 50 17.66 -1.85 3.70
N PHE A 51 16.65 -1.83 2.82
CA PHE A 51 16.82 -1.38 1.43
C PHE A 51 15.71 -0.44 0.94
N ILE A 52 14.75 -0.06 1.79
CA ILE A 52 13.60 0.79 1.41
C ILE A 52 14.01 2.07 0.69
N VAL A 53 15.05 2.77 1.18
CA VAL A 53 15.58 4.00 0.55
C VAL A 53 16.16 3.74 -0.83
N TYR A 54 16.78 2.56 -1.05
CA TYR A 54 17.32 2.19 -2.35
C TYR A 54 16.20 1.81 -3.33
N TYR A 55 15.15 1.15 -2.82
CA TYR A 55 13.98 0.79 -3.59
C TYR A 55 13.16 2.03 -4.00
N GLU A 56 12.97 2.99 -3.09
CA GLU A 56 12.32 4.27 -3.39
C GLU A 56 13.07 5.05 -4.47
N SER A 57 14.40 5.12 -4.35
CA SER A 57 15.24 5.73 -5.40
C SER A 57 15.13 4.99 -6.74
N PHE A 58 14.94 3.67 -6.72
CA PHE A 58 14.72 2.87 -7.92
C PHE A 58 13.36 3.15 -8.56
N THR A 59 12.27 3.17 -7.79
CA THR A 59 10.93 3.45 -8.30
C THR A 59 10.83 4.88 -8.84
N ASN A 60 11.39 5.87 -8.14
CA ASN A 60 11.45 7.25 -8.61
C ASN A 60 12.24 7.36 -9.93
N CYS A 61 13.38 6.68 -10.05
CA CYS A 61 14.10 6.59 -11.33
C CYS A 61 13.21 6.02 -12.45
N THR A 62 12.48 4.93 -12.20
CA THR A 62 11.58 4.37 -13.22
C THR A 62 10.44 5.31 -13.60
N GLU A 63 9.91 6.07 -12.64
CA GLU A 63 8.86 7.07 -12.88
C GLU A 63 9.38 8.21 -13.75
N VAL A 64 10.54 8.78 -13.41
CA VAL A 64 11.20 9.84 -14.20
C VAL A 64 11.49 9.37 -15.63
N GLU A 65 12.11 8.20 -15.81
CA GLU A 65 12.41 7.66 -17.14
C GLU A 65 11.14 7.40 -17.98
N THR A 66 10.06 6.96 -17.33
CA THR A 66 8.75 6.69 -17.96
C THR A 66 8.10 8.01 -18.42
N ASN A 67 8.07 9.00 -17.54
CA ASN A 67 7.50 10.32 -17.83
C ASN A 67 8.31 11.06 -18.90
N MET A 68 9.65 10.94 -18.90
CA MET A 68 10.54 11.55 -19.90
C MET A 68 10.29 11.07 -21.34
N VAL A 69 9.74 9.86 -21.52
CA VAL A 69 9.41 9.31 -22.84
C VAL A 69 7.92 9.40 -23.17
N GLY A 70 7.16 10.19 -22.41
CA GLY A 70 5.74 10.46 -22.65
C GLY A 70 4.80 9.30 -22.26
N CYS A 71 5.28 8.36 -21.45
CA CYS A 71 4.47 7.26 -20.93
C CYS A 71 4.01 7.60 -19.50
N TYR A 72 2.84 7.12 -19.10
CA TYR A 72 2.36 7.28 -17.71
C TYR A 72 3.02 6.23 -16.80
N TRP A 73 3.20 6.55 -15.53
CA TRP A 73 3.68 5.61 -14.51
C TRP A 73 2.60 5.40 -13.43
N PRO A 74 2.36 4.16 -12.96
CA PRO A 74 2.90 2.89 -13.46
C PRO A 74 2.24 2.48 -14.78
N ASN A 75 2.89 1.60 -15.56
CA ASN A 75 2.32 0.96 -16.77
C ASN A 75 2.82 -0.49 -16.88
N PRO A 76 2.24 -1.34 -17.77
CA PRO A 76 2.60 -2.76 -17.86
C PRO A 76 4.10 -3.03 -18.12
N LEU A 77 4.78 -2.12 -18.83
CA LEU A 77 6.22 -2.24 -19.08
C LEU A 77 7.02 -2.01 -17.80
N ALA A 78 6.71 -0.94 -17.07
CA ALA A 78 7.32 -0.66 -15.77
C ALA A 78 7.03 -1.78 -14.75
N GLU A 79 5.79 -2.26 -14.69
CA GLU A 79 5.38 -3.38 -13.83
C GLU A 79 6.17 -4.65 -14.13
N SER A 80 6.29 -5.03 -15.41
CA SER A 80 7.05 -6.21 -15.82
C SER A 80 8.54 -6.10 -15.47
N PHE A 81 9.11 -4.90 -15.62
CA PHE A 81 10.50 -4.62 -15.28
C PHE A 81 10.73 -4.70 -13.77
N ILE A 82 9.87 -4.06 -12.97
CA ILE A 82 9.91 -4.10 -11.51
C ILE A 82 9.74 -5.54 -11.02
N ALA A 83 8.78 -6.30 -11.56
CA ALA A 83 8.60 -7.71 -11.25
C ALA A 83 9.85 -8.55 -11.59
N GLY A 84 10.55 -8.24 -12.68
CA GLY A 84 11.84 -8.85 -13.03
C GLY A 84 12.94 -8.58 -12.00
N VAL A 85 13.02 -7.36 -11.49
CA VAL A 85 13.94 -7.00 -10.39
C VAL A 85 13.56 -7.74 -9.11
N HIS A 86 12.28 -7.78 -8.74
CA HIS A 86 11.79 -8.54 -7.59
C HIS A 86 12.14 -10.03 -7.66
N ARG A 87 11.94 -10.66 -8.82
CA ARG A 87 12.34 -12.06 -9.05
C ARG A 87 13.85 -12.29 -8.99
N ARG A 88 14.68 -11.26 -9.15
CA ARG A 88 16.14 -11.39 -9.08
C ARG A 88 16.66 -11.29 -7.66
N PHE A 89 16.17 -10.33 -6.88
CA PHE A 89 16.67 -10.07 -5.52
C PHE A 89 15.84 -10.76 -4.44
N PHE A 90 14.54 -10.95 -4.63
CA PHE A 90 13.62 -11.35 -3.55
C PHE A 90 12.91 -12.68 -3.81
N ARG A 91 13.37 -13.49 -4.77
CA ARG A 91 12.72 -14.78 -5.14
C ARG A 91 12.53 -15.74 -3.98
N ASN A 92 13.47 -15.75 -3.04
CA ASN A 92 13.47 -16.65 -1.89
C ASN A 92 12.90 -15.98 -0.62
N CYS A 93 12.39 -14.76 -0.74
CA CYS A 93 11.75 -14.08 0.37
C CYS A 93 10.29 -14.52 0.46
N SER A 94 9.91 -15.06 1.61
CA SER A 94 8.52 -15.31 1.98
C SER A 94 7.90 -14.02 2.50
N VAL A 95 6.70 -13.68 2.01
CA VAL A 95 5.89 -12.60 2.57
C VAL A 95 5.31 -13.07 3.90
N HIS A 96 6.00 -12.78 5.01
CA HIS A 96 5.43 -12.86 6.36
C HIS A 96 4.63 -11.58 6.63
N GLY A 97 3.64 -11.31 5.79
CA GLY A 97 2.64 -10.31 6.12
C GLY A 97 1.85 -10.85 7.30
N GLN A 98 1.66 -10.04 8.34
CA GLN A 98 0.57 -10.29 9.27
C GLN A 98 -0.68 -10.38 8.40
N HIS A 99 -1.31 -11.54 8.38
CA HIS A 99 -2.50 -11.76 7.58
C HIS A 99 -3.65 -11.04 8.25
N TRP A 100 -3.81 -9.76 7.90
CA TRP A 100 -4.92 -8.93 8.34
C TRP A 100 -6.17 -9.40 7.62
N GLN A 101 -6.70 -10.52 8.08
CA GLN A 101 -8.00 -11.04 7.70
C GLN A 101 -9.02 -10.67 8.75
N ASP A 102 -10.23 -10.39 8.30
CA ASP A 102 -11.37 -10.33 9.20
C ASP A 102 -11.49 -11.66 9.96
N PRO A 103 -11.92 -11.62 11.24
CA PRO A 103 -12.22 -12.84 11.95
C PRO A 103 -13.35 -13.61 11.21
N PRO A 104 -13.43 -14.94 11.36
CA PRO A 104 -14.51 -15.73 10.78
C PRO A 104 -15.89 -15.11 11.05
N ASP A 105 -16.78 -15.10 10.06
CA ASP A 105 -18.08 -14.41 10.10
C ASP A 105 -18.88 -14.71 11.37
N GLY A 106 -18.86 -15.95 11.86
CA GLY A 106 -19.55 -16.32 13.09
C GLY A 106 -19.05 -15.58 14.33
N ILE A 107 -17.75 -15.35 14.44
CA ILE A 107 -17.14 -14.58 15.53
C ILE A 107 -17.44 -13.10 15.36
N LEU A 108 -17.31 -12.59 14.13
CA LEU A 108 -17.60 -11.20 13.81
C LEU A 108 -19.05 -10.81 14.14
N ILE A 109 -20.01 -11.64 13.68
CA ILE A 109 -21.45 -11.44 13.94
C ILE A 109 -21.73 -11.49 15.44
N LEU A 110 -21.13 -12.43 16.18
CA LEU A 110 -21.29 -12.51 17.63
C LEU A 110 -20.77 -11.25 18.34
N LEU A 111 -19.60 -10.75 17.94
CA LEU A 111 -19.00 -9.53 18.48
C LEU A 111 -19.86 -8.29 18.22
N ILE A 112 -20.65 -8.26 17.15
CA ILE A 112 -21.58 -7.17 16.84
C ILE A 112 -22.93 -7.36 17.58
N ALA A 113 -23.46 -8.58 17.61
CA ALA A 113 -24.76 -8.89 18.17
C ALA A 113 -24.80 -8.75 19.70
N VAL A 114 -23.73 -9.15 20.40
CA VAL A 114 -23.72 -9.13 21.88
C VAL A 114 -23.82 -7.70 22.43
N PRO A 115 -22.98 -6.72 22.01
CA PRO A 115 -23.08 -5.34 22.49
C PRO A 115 -24.39 -4.65 22.08
N THR A 116 -24.89 -4.92 20.87
CA THR A 116 -26.17 -4.35 20.39
C THR A 116 -27.36 -4.85 21.20
N LEU A 117 -27.42 -6.16 21.50
CA LEU A 117 -28.47 -6.70 22.37
C LEU A 117 -28.34 -6.20 23.82
N LEU A 118 -27.13 -6.08 24.35
CA LEU A 118 -26.88 -5.56 25.69
C LEU A 118 -27.35 -4.10 25.83
N THR A 119 -27.03 -3.25 24.85
CA THR A 119 -27.47 -1.84 24.85
C THR A 119 -28.99 -1.71 24.75
N LEU A 120 -29.65 -2.54 23.92
CA LEU A 120 -31.12 -2.60 23.86
C LEU A 120 -31.73 -3.05 25.20
N ALA A 121 -31.12 -4.03 25.86
CA ALA A 121 -31.57 -4.48 27.18
C ALA A 121 -31.42 -3.38 28.25
N MET A 122 -30.25 -2.73 28.32
CA MET A 122 -29.98 -1.67 29.29
C MET A 122 -30.90 -0.46 29.09
N THR A 123 -31.12 -0.04 27.85
CA THR A 123 -32.07 1.04 27.53
C THR A 123 -33.50 0.67 27.95
N GLY A 124 -33.92 -0.58 27.71
CA GLY A 124 -35.20 -1.11 28.20
C GLY A 124 -35.32 -1.07 29.73
N VAL A 125 -34.27 -1.48 30.45
CA VAL A 125 -34.22 -1.45 31.92
C VAL A 125 -34.32 -0.01 32.45
N VAL A 126 -33.59 0.93 31.85
CA VAL A 126 -33.64 2.36 32.23
C VAL A 126 -35.04 2.91 32.04
N VAL A 127 -35.65 2.70 30.87
CA VAL A 127 -37.02 3.18 30.60
C VAL A 127 -38.03 2.58 31.57
N TRP A 128 -37.90 1.30 31.90
CA TRP A 128 -38.75 0.63 32.88
C TRP A 128 -38.61 1.25 34.28
N HIS A 129 -37.38 1.45 34.75
CA HIS A 129 -37.11 2.06 36.05
C HIS A 129 -37.60 3.50 36.13
N SER A 130 -37.34 4.32 35.11
CA SER A 130 -37.82 5.71 35.06
C SER A 130 -39.35 5.78 35.14
N LYS A 131 -40.05 4.98 34.34
CA LYS A 131 -41.53 4.92 34.39
C LYS A 131 -42.06 4.47 35.75
N ARG A 132 -41.35 3.60 36.46
CA ARG A 132 -41.77 3.11 37.78
C ARG A 132 -41.50 4.16 38.87
N ALA A 133 -40.40 4.89 38.77
CA ALA A 133 -40.10 6.02 39.65
C ALA A 133 -41.11 7.16 39.48
N ASP A 134 -41.48 7.51 38.24
CA ASP A 134 -42.48 8.54 37.94
C ASP A 134 -43.89 8.20 38.46
N ARG A 135 -44.23 6.91 38.59
CA ARG A 135 -45.52 6.48 39.15
C ARG A 135 -45.57 6.40 40.68
N LEU A 136 -44.42 6.52 41.34
CA LEU A 136 -44.29 6.44 42.80
C LEU A 136 -44.13 7.82 43.46
N VAL A 137 -44.08 8.89 42.66
CA VAL A 137 -44.11 10.30 43.08
C VAL A 137 -45.51 10.87 42.91
#